data_AF-A0A382JYD2-F1
#
_entry.id   AF-A0A382JYD2-F1
#
_cell.length_a   1.000
_cell.length_b   1.000
_cell.length_c   1.000
_cell.angle_alpha   90.00
_cell.angle_beta   90.00
_cell.angle_gamma   90.00
#
_symmetry.space_group_name_H-M   'P 1'
#
loop_
_entity.id
_entity.type
_entity.pdbx_description
1 polymer ?
#
loop_
_entity_poly.entity_id
_entity_poly.type
_entity_poly.pdbx_seq_one_letter_code
_entity_poly.pdbx_strand_id
1 'polypeptide(L)' 'MKTSVNQFAKELDRLCRKEIPLNKAFDMLENTANNCMDLIVINVMRDSYNELLLEESGA' A
#
# COMPACT_ATOMS: atom_id res chain seq x y z
N MET A 1 8.30 -21.24 -3.19
CA MET A 1 8.69 -19.94 -2.61
C MET A 1 9.22 -18.93 -3.65
N LYS A 2 8.51 -18.73 -4.78
CA LYS A 2 8.86 -17.69 -5.78
C LYS A 2 7.64 -16.83 -6.19
N THR A 3 6.54 -16.90 -5.45
CA THR A 3 5.22 -16.49 -5.94
C THR A 3 4.66 -15.22 -5.28
N SER A 4 4.90 -15.00 -3.99
CA SER A 4 4.22 -13.92 -3.27
C SER A 4 4.85 -12.53 -3.46
N VAL A 5 6.18 -12.43 -3.51
CA VAL A 5 6.86 -11.14 -3.84
C VAL A 5 6.42 -10.61 -5.21
N ASN A 6 6.26 -11.48 -6.20
CA ASN A 6 5.76 -11.10 -7.53
C ASN A 6 4.28 -10.69 -7.50
N GLN A 7 3.46 -11.30 -6.65
CA GLN A 7 2.06 -10.87 -6.44
C GLN A 7 2.01 -9.49 -5.78
N PHE A 8 2.89 -9.24 -4.81
CA PHE A 8 3.02 -7.94 -4.15
C PHE A 8 3.48 -6.83 -5.07
N ALA A 9 4.51 -7.06 -5.88
CA ALA A 9 4.97 -6.08 -6.84
C ALA A 9 3.87 -5.72 -7.86
N LYS A 10 3.08 -6.71 -8.30
CA LYS A 10 1.94 -6.47 -9.20
C LYS A 10 0.82 -5.68 -8.53
N GLU A 11 0.51 -6.00 -7.28
CA GLU A 11 -0.53 -5.29 -6.55
C GLU A 11 -0.12 -3.85 -6.25
N LEU A 12 1.16 -3.61 -5.90
CA LEU A 12 1.71 -2.27 -5.71
C LEU A 12 1.65 -1.44 -7.01
N ASP A 13 2.10 -1.99 -8.14
CA ASP A 13 2.01 -1.32 -9.45
C ASP A 13 0.55 -1.02 -9.83
N ARG A 14 -0.37 -1.95 -9.53
CA ARG A 14 -1.82 -1.74 -9.74
C ARG A 14 -2.38 -0.63 -8.87
N LEU A 15 -1.90 -0.46 -7.64
CA LEU A 15 -2.34 0.59 -6.73
C LEU A 15 -1.77 1.95 -7.15
N CYS A 16 -0.50 2.04 -7.55
CA CYS A 16 0.11 3.29 -8.02
C CYS A 16 -0.54 3.87 -9.30
N ARG A 17 -1.19 3.04 -10.11
CA ARG A 17 -1.87 3.46 -11.36
C ARG A 17 -3.33 3.85 -11.17
N LYS A 18 -3.85 3.79 -9.95
CA LYS A 18 -5.26 4.13 -9.66
C LYS A 18 -5.31 5.24 -8.63
N GLU A 19 -6.26 6.16 -8.80
CA GLU A 19 -6.65 7.12 -7.76
C GLU A 19 -7.45 6.38 -6.67
N ILE A 20 -6.75 5.64 -5.82
CA ILE A 20 -7.33 4.96 -4.65
C ILE A 20 -6.85 5.70 -3.40
N PRO A 21 -7.75 6.05 -2.47
CA PRO A 21 -7.36 6.60 -1.17
C PRO A 21 -6.33 5.71 -0.47
N LEU A 22 -5.33 6.35 0.16
CA LEU A 22 -4.16 5.63 0.68
C LEU A 22 -4.53 4.58 1.74
N ASN A 23 -5.50 4.88 2.60
CA ASN A 23 -6.03 3.93 3.59
C ASN A 23 -6.53 2.62 2.94
N LYS A 24 -7.32 2.75 1.87
CA LYS A 24 -7.87 1.61 1.13
C LYS A 24 -6.77 0.85 0.40
N ALA A 25 -5.72 1.52 -0.06
CA ALA A 25 -4.55 0.86 -0.66
C ALA A 25 -3.81 -0.01 0.37
N PHE A 26 -3.67 0.45 1.61
CA PHE A 26 -3.07 -0.34 2.69
C PHE A 26 -3.89 -1.57 3.07
N ASP A 27 -5.22 -1.44 3.19
CA ASP A 27 -6.11 -2.58 3.44
C ASP A 27 -5.99 -3.67 2.35
N MET A 28 -5.78 -3.27 1.10
CA MET A 28 -5.60 -4.21 -0.03
C MET A 28 -4.24 -4.94 0.02
N LEU A 29 -3.18 -4.23 0.41
CA LEU A 29 -1.86 -4.83 0.61
C LEU A 29 -1.86 -5.82 1.78
N GLU A 30 -2.49 -5.46 2.90
CA GLU A 30 -2.63 -6.34 4.06
C GLU A 30 -3.42 -7.61 3.73
N ASN A 31 -4.55 -7.49 3.02
CA ASN A 31 -5.32 -8.65 2.57
C ASN A 31 -4.51 -9.57 1.65
N THR A 32 -3.69 -8.99 0.76
CA THR A 32 -2.79 -9.77 -0.09
C THR A 32 -1.77 -10.55 0.76
N ALA A 33 -1.33 -9.98 1.87
CA ALA A 33 -0.26 -10.53 2.72
C ALA A 33 -0.81 -11.71 3.51
N ASN A 34 -1.99 -11.52 4.09
CA ASN A 34 -2.75 -12.55 4.78
C ASN A 34 -3.04 -13.75 3.86
N ASN A 35 -3.43 -13.50 2.60
CA ASN A 35 -3.68 -14.56 1.62
C ASN A 35 -2.40 -15.32 1.22
N CYS A 36 -1.24 -14.69 1.32
CA CYS A 36 0.06 -15.31 1.03
C CYS A 36 0.73 -15.90 2.28
N MET A 37 0.14 -15.74 3.47
CA MET A 37 0.78 -16.01 4.76
C MET A 37 2.13 -15.30 4.95
N ASP A 38 2.26 -14.10 4.38
CA ASP A 38 3.49 -13.31 4.41
C ASP A 38 3.41 -12.16 5.41
N LEU A 39 4.56 -11.79 5.98
CA LEU A 39 4.71 -10.55 6.73
C LEU A 39 5.10 -9.42 5.77
N ILE A 40 4.40 -8.29 5.87
CA ILE A 40 4.74 -7.08 5.11
C ILE A 40 5.02 -5.91 6.02
N VAL A 41 6.10 -5.20 5.68
CA VAL A 41 6.49 -3.94 6.28
C VAL A 41 6.40 -2.87 5.20
N ILE A 42 5.45 -1.96 5.36
CA ILE A 42 5.30 -0.79 4.48
C ILE A 42 6.01 0.38 5.15
N ASN A 43 7.16 0.79 4.58
CA ASN A 43 7.85 1.99 5.01
C ASN A 43 7.30 3.18 4.22
N VAL A 44 6.43 3.96 4.86
CA VAL A 44 6.02 5.26 4.33
C VAL A 44 6.99 6.31 4.87
N MET A 45 7.55 7.15 4.00
CA MET A 45 8.32 8.30 4.47
C MET A 45 7.39 9.20 5.28
N ARG A 46 7.74 9.42 6.55
CA ARG A 46 6.89 10.12 7.53
C ARG A 46 6.44 11.49 7.03
N ASP A 47 7.31 12.21 6.34
CA ASP A 47 7.03 13.53 5.79
C ASP A 47 5.98 13.47 4.68
N SER A 48 6.10 12.49 3.77
CA SER A 48 5.13 12.28 2.68
C SER A 48 3.75 11.84 3.18
N TYR A 49 3.69 11.07 4.28
CA TYR A 49 2.41 10.71 4.89
C TYR A 49 1.75 11.91 5.55
N ASN A 50 2.52 12.73 6.26
CA ASN A 50 1.99 13.93 6.92
C ASN A 50 1.53 14.98 5.89
N GLU A 51 2.27 15.17 4.79
CA GLU A 51 1.85 16.03 3.68
C GLU A 51 0.52 15.56 3.07
N LEU A 52 0.38 14.26 2.79
CA LEU A 52 -0.88 13.68 2.29
C LEU A 52 -2.05 13.86 3.27
N LEU A 53 -1.82 13.65 4.58
CA LEU A 53 -2.85 13.87 5.58
C LEU A 53 -3.27 15.34 5.66
N LEU A 54 -2.34 16.28 5.50
CA LEU A 54 -2.64 17.71 5.47
C LEU A 54 -3.45 18.09 4.23
N GLU A 55 -3.12 17.54 3.07
CA GLU A 55 -3.88 17.74 1.82
C GLU A 55 -5.31 17.17 1.92
N GLU A 56 -5.47 15.96 2.47
CA GLU A 56 -6.80 15.34 2.66
C GLU A 56 -7.65 16.06 3.73
N SER A 57 -7.01 16.76 4.67
CA SER A 57 -7.68 17.53 5.72
C SER A 57 -8.17 18.91 5.25
N GLY A 58 -7.94 19.30 3.99
CA GLY A 58 -8.43 20.55 3.40
C GLY A 58 -7.69 21.80 3.86
N ALA A 59 -6.37 21.71 4.04
CA ALA A 59 -5.49 22.88 4.20
C ALA A 59 -5.46 23.77 2.94
#